data_AF-A0A4U9UUP3-F1
#
_entry.id   AF-A0A4U9UUP3-F1
#
_cell.length_a   1.000
_cell.length_b   1.000
_cell.length_c   1.000
_cell.angle_alpha   90.00
_cell.angle_beta   90.00
_cell.angle_gamma   90.00
#
_symmetry.space_group_name_H-M   'P 1'
#
loop_
_entity.id
_entity.type
_entity.pdbx_description
1 polymer ?
#
loop_
_entity_poly.entity_id
_entity_poly.type
_entity_poly.pdbx_seq_one_letter_code
_entity_poly.pdbx_strand_id
1 'polypeptide(L)'
;MPVHYVMWHSLQGRLPARRGYPASVFDALPKLLERPGCTQRGSITAFYTILLEGEDEQDPIAEEIRSILDGHFYLSRKLAAKNHYPAIDILRSV
;
A
#
# COMPACT_ATOMS: atom_id res chain seq x y z
N MET A 1 -0.17 19.05 6.62
CA MET A 1 -0.44 19.24 5.19
C MET A 1 -1.51 18.30 4.55
N PRO A 2 -2.37 17.54 5.26
CA PRO A 2 -3.42 16.72 4.58
C PRO A 2 -4.76 17.45 4.37
N VAL A 3 -5.05 18.51 5.14
CA VAL A 3 -6.38 19.16 5.14
C VAL A 3 -6.73 19.85 3.81
N HIS A 4 -5.72 20.39 3.11
CA HIS A 4 -5.95 21.16 1.88
C HIS A 4 -6.27 20.27 0.66
N TYR A 5 -5.74 19.04 0.62
CA TYR A 5 -5.95 18.11 -0.49
C TYR A 5 -7.34 17.48 -0.44
N VAL A 6 -7.81 17.12 0.77
CA VAL A 6 -9.16 16.57 0.99
C VAL A 6 -10.24 17.61 0.63
N MET A 7 -10.01 18.89 0.96
CA MET A 7 -10.96 19.97 0.68
C MET A 7 -11.11 20.24 -0.83
N TRP A 8 -10.04 20.16 -1.62
CA TRP A 8 -10.10 20.34 -3.08
C TRP A 8 -10.89 19.24 -3.79
N HIS A 9 -10.76 17.99 -3.37
CA HIS A 9 -11.53 16.88 -3.94
C HIS A 9 -13.02 16.94 -3.54
N SER A 10 -13.31 17.38 -2.31
CA SER A 10 -14.68 17.66 -1.86
C SER A 10 -15.35 18.76 -2.70
N LEU A 11 -14.61 19.83 -3.01
CA LEU A 11 -15.09 20.91 -3.90
C LEU A 11 -15.32 20.45 -5.35
N GLN A 12 -14.68 19.37 -5.81
CA GLN A 12 -14.95 18.74 -7.11
C GLN A 12 -16.02 17.64 -7.05
N GLY A 13 -16.77 17.53 -5.95
CA GLY A 13 -17.85 16.54 -5.80
C GLY A 13 -17.37 15.09 -5.69
N ARG A 14 -16.06 14.87 -5.50
CA ARG A 14 -15.52 13.53 -5.27
C ARG A 14 -15.52 13.27 -3.77
N LEU A 15 -16.51 12.51 -3.32
CA LEU A 15 -16.61 12.10 -1.93
C LEU A 15 -15.35 11.30 -1.52
N PRO A 16 -14.77 11.58 -0.34
CA PRO A 16 -13.70 10.74 0.19
C PRO A 16 -14.27 9.35 0.45
N ALA A 17 -13.59 8.31 -0.03
CA ALA A 17 -14.09 6.94 0.06
C ALA A 17 -13.76 6.35 1.45
N ARG A 18 -12.46 6.16 1.73
CA ARG A 18 -11.99 5.57 2.99
C ARG A 18 -10.87 6.41 3.56
N ARG A 19 -11.00 6.80 4.85
CA ARG A 19 -9.95 7.48 5.64
C ARG A 19 -9.37 8.77 5.00
N GLY A 20 -10.14 9.44 4.14
CA GLY A 20 -9.72 10.69 3.47
C GLY A 20 -9.05 10.50 2.11
N TYR A 21 -8.87 9.26 1.64
CA TYR A 21 -8.41 8.99 0.28
C TYR A 21 -9.54 9.19 -0.74
N PRO A 22 -9.30 9.90 -1.86
CA PRO A 22 -10.26 9.98 -2.96
C PRO A 22 -10.53 8.59 -3.55
N ALA A 23 -11.78 8.32 -3.96
CA ALA A 23 -12.17 7.04 -4.59
C ALA A 23 -11.28 6.67 -5.79
N SER A 24 -10.85 7.66 -6.57
CA SER A 24 -10.01 7.48 -7.74
C SER A 24 -8.63 6.87 -7.46
N VAL A 25 -8.15 6.92 -6.21
CA VAL A 25 -6.90 6.24 -5.82
C VAL A 25 -7.11 4.73 -5.91
N PHE A 26 -8.20 4.23 -5.35
CA PHE A 26 -8.53 2.80 -5.37
C PHE A 26 -8.81 2.32 -6.80
N ASP A 27 -9.42 3.15 -7.66
CA ASP A 27 -9.60 2.83 -9.08
C ASP A 27 -8.28 2.74 -9.87
N ALA A 28 -7.22 3.42 -9.40
CA ALA A 28 -5.93 3.49 -10.06
C ALA A 28 -4.97 2.37 -9.61
N LEU A 29 -5.11 1.87 -8.39
CA LEU A 29 -4.22 0.86 -7.81
C LEU A 29 -4.17 -0.43 -8.65
N PRO A 30 -5.28 -1.11 -8.99
CA PRO A 30 -5.22 -2.33 -9.80
C PRO A 30 -4.54 -2.09 -11.15
N LYS A 31 -4.85 -0.97 -11.82
CA LYS A 31 -4.26 -0.62 -13.12
C LYS A 31 -2.75 -0.44 -13.07
N LEU A 32 -2.19 -0.10 -11.90
CA LEU A 32 -0.75 0.03 -11.70
C LEU A 32 -0.11 -1.30 -11.32
N LEU A 33 -0.71 -2.02 -10.37
CA LEU A 33 -0.14 -3.20 -9.72
C LEU A 33 -0.21 -4.46 -10.58
N GLU A 34 -1.17 -4.53 -11.51
CA GLU A 34 -1.35 -5.67 -12.45
C GLU A 34 -0.50 -5.55 -13.72
N ARG A 35 0.31 -4.48 -13.86
CA ARG A 35 1.18 -4.29 -15.04
C ARG A 35 2.38 -5.24 -15.09
N PRO A 36 3.10 -5.49 -13.97
CA PRO A 36 4.11 -6.53 -13.91
C PRO A 36 3.47 -7.90 -14.07
N GLY A 37 4.22 -8.85 -14.59
CA GLY A 37 3.71 -10.19 -14.82
C GLY A 37 4.50 -10.93 -15.90
N CYS A 38 4.04 -12.15 -16.17
CA CYS A 38 4.61 -12.99 -17.21
C CYS A 38 3.96 -12.70 -18.57
N THR A 39 4.79 -12.61 -19.60
CA THR A 39 4.38 -12.47 -21.00
C THR A 39 4.98 -13.62 -21.81
N GLN A 40 4.56 -13.78 -23.07
CA GLN A 40 5.15 -14.78 -23.97
C GLN A 40 6.66 -14.57 -24.22
N ARG A 41 7.20 -13.37 -23.95
CA ARG A 41 8.58 -13.00 -24.27
C ARG A 41 9.47 -12.79 -23.04
N GLY A 42 8.96 -13.03 -21.85
CA GLY A 42 9.67 -12.81 -20.59
C GLY A 42 8.74 -12.32 -19.48
N SER A 43 9.31 -11.96 -18.34
CA SER A 43 8.55 -11.51 -17.16
C SER A 43 9.08 -10.21 -16.60
N ILE A 44 8.20 -9.47 -15.94
CA ILE A 44 8.53 -8.30 -15.13
C ILE A 44 8.07 -8.59 -13.72
N THR A 45 9.00 -8.59 -12.76
CA THR A 45 8.70 -8.66 -11.32
C THR A 45 8.82 -7.27 -10.73
N ALA A 46 7.88 -6.88 -9.88
CA ALA A 46 7.91 -5.59 -9.19
C ALA A 46 7.88 -5.77 -7.68
N PHE A 47 8.59 -4.88 -6.99
CA PHE A 47 8.53 -4.73 -5.54
C PHE A 47 8.00 -3.34 -5.23
N TYR A 48 6.96 -3.28 -4.39
CA TYR A 48 6.34 -2.04 -3.96
C TYR A 48 6.63 -1.82 -2.48
N THR A 49 7.07 -0.62 -2.12
CA THR A 49 7.31 -0.23 -0.74
C THR A 49 6.22 0.71 -0.26
N ILE A 50 5.58 0.35 0.84
CA ILE A 50 4.52 1.16 1.45
C ILE A 50 5.00 1.55 2.84
N LEU A 51 4.92 2.83 3.16
CA LEU A 51 5.19 3.33 4.50
C LEU A 51 3.87 3.44 5.26
N LEU A 52 3.76 2.73 6.38
CA LEU A 52 2.62 2.81 7.28
C LEU A 52 2.90 3.79 8.41
N GLU A 53 1.88 4.53 8.84
CA GLU A 53 2.00 5.46 9.97
C GLU A 53 2.24 4.72 11.30
N GLY A 54 1.56 3.59 11.51
CA GLY A 54 1.63 2.78 12.73
C GLY A 54 1.60 1.26 12.50
N GLU A 55 2.04 0.48 13.50
CA GLU A 55 2.04 -1.00 13.43
C GLU A 55 0.66 -1.63 13.66
N ASP A 56 -0.20 -0.95 14.42
CA ASP A 56 -1.54 -1.41 14.81
C ASP A 56 -2.65 -0.65 14.04
N GLU A 57 -2.25 0.22 13.11
CA GLU A 57 -3.16 1.06 12.36
C GLU A 57 -3.48 0.41 11.00
N GLN A 58 -4.77 0.14 10.78
CA GLN A 58 -5.27 -0.31 9.49
C GLN A 58 -5.24 0.85 8.49
N ASP A 59 -4.29 0.79 7.56
CA ASP A 59 -4.23 1.69 6.42
C ASP A 59 -5.00 1.06 5.24
N PRO A 60 -6.07 1.72 4.73
CA PRO A 60 -6.89 1.17 3.66
C PRO A 60 -6.11 1.02 2.34
N ILE A 61 -5.07 1.82 2.09
CA ILE A 61 -4.21 1.66 0.92
C ILE A 61 -3.35 0.41 1.07
N ALA A 62 -2.81 0.17 2.26
CA ALA A 62 -2.02 -1.03 2.51
C ALA A 62 -2.87 -2.30 2.44
N GLU A 63 -4.11 -2.25 2.94
CA GLU A 63 -5.06 -3.35 2.81
C GLU A 63 -5.42 -3.63 1.35
N GLU A 64 -5.70 -2.60 0.55
CA GLU A 64 -6.01 -2.76 -0.86
C GLU A 64 -4.81 -3.29 -1.66
N ILE A 65 -3.59 -2.81 -1.39
CA ILE A 65 -2.41 -3.31 -2.10
C ILE A 65 -2.14 -4.77 -1.75
N ARG A 66 -2.29 -5.16 -0.48
CA ARG A 66 -2.13 -6.57 -0.04
C ARG A 66 -3.19 -7.50 -0.62
N SER A 67 -4.37 -7.00 -0.98
CA SER A 67 -5.40 -7.83 -1.61
C SER A 67 -5.15 -8.07 -3.10
N ILE A 68 -4.34 -7.21 -3.74
CA ILE A 68 -4.01 -7.29 -5.17
C ILE A 68 -2.70 -8.04 -5.41
N LEU A 69 -1.66 -7.79 -4.59
CA LEU A 69 -0.34 -8.38 -4.78
C LEU A 69 -0.30 -9.87 -4.42
N ASP A 70 0.59 -10.61 -5.09
CA ASP A 70 0.81 -12.04 -4.85
C ASP A 70 1.46 -12.38 -3.50
N GLY A 71 1.92 -11.37 -2.74
CA GLY A 71 2.55 -11.54 -1.43
C GLY A 71 3.11 -10.24 -0.88
N HIS A 72 3.54 -10.25 0.38
CA HIS A 72 4.15 -9.07 1.01
C HIS A 72 5.10 -9.43 2.14
N PHE A 73 6.12 -8.59 2.32
CA PHE A 73 6.99 -8.60 3.48
C PHE A 73 6.58 -7.49 4.45
N TYR A 74 6.39 -7.83 5.72
CA TYR A 74 6.13 -6.85 6.77
C TYR A 74 7.42 -6.52 7.53
N LEU A 75 7.87 -5.26 7.49
CA LEU A 75 9.05 -4.81 8.23
C LEU A 75 8.65 -4.27 9.60
N SER A 76 9.09 -4.93 10.68
CA SER A 76 8.74 -4.58 12.06
C SER A 76 9.68 -3.55 12.66
N ARG A 77 9.10 -2.50 13.25
CA ARG A 77 9.84 -1.50 14.04
C ARG A 77 10.43 -2.14 15.29
N LYS A 78 9.74 -3.10 15.92
CA LYS A 78 10.20 -3.83 17.11
C LYS A 78 11.43 -4.69 16.84
N LEU A 79 11.49 -5.37 15.69
CA LEU A 79 12.68 -6.14 15.29
C LEU A 79 13.86 -5.22 15.00
N ALA A 80 13.64 -4.15 14.25
CA ALA A 80 14.67 -3.16 13.95
C ALA A 80 15.23 -2.51 15.23
N ALA A 81 14.38 -2.17 16.21
CA ALA A 81 14.82 -1.61 17.50
C ALA A 81 15.70 -2.56 18.32
N LYS A 82 15.69 -3.86 18.02
CA LYS A 82 16.57 -4.88 18.63
C LYS A 82 17.85 -5.13 17.81
N ASN A 83 18.13 -4.30 16.80
CA ASN A 83 19.20 -4.50 15.82
C ASN A 83 19.10 -5.83 15.05
N HIS A 84 17.89 -6.38 14.91
CA HIS A 84 17.66 -7.56 14.09
C HIS A 84 17.46 -7.13 12.64
N TYR A 85 18.35 -7.58 11.74
CA TYR A 85 18.26 -7.29 10.31
C TYR A 85 18.48 -8.56 9.48
N PRO A 86 17.64 -8.79 8.43
CA PRO A 86 16.51 -7.95 8.02
C PRO A 86 15.33 -8.02 9.01
N ALA A 87 14.68 -6.88 9.27
CA ALA A 87 13.64 -6.75 10.31
C ALA A 87 12.27 -7.30 9.85
N ILE A 88 12.24 -8.48 9.24
CA ILE A 88 11.02 -9.09 8.65
C ILE A 88 10.23 -9.80 9.74
N ASP A 89 8.97 -9.41 9.90
CA ASP A 89 8.01 -10.16 10.72
C ASP A 89 7.45 -11.31 9.88
N ILE A 90 7.92 -12.52 10.16
CA ILE A 90 7.57 -13.74 9.43
C ILE A 90 6.07 -14.05 9.56
N LEU A 91 5.47 -13.85 10.73
CA LEU A 91 4.07 -14.19 10.97
C LEU A 91 3.12 -13.21 10.29
N ARG A 92 3.55 -11.97 10.08
CA ARG A 92 2.79 -10.94 9.35
C ARG A 92 3.06 -10.94 7.85
N SER A 93 4.03 -11.71 7.36
CA SER A 93 4.38 -11.83 5.93
C SER A 93 3.74 -13.07 5.30
N VAL A 94 3.49 -13.02 4.00
CA VAL A 94 2.91 -14.12 3.20
C VAL A 94 3.73 -14.33 1.95
#